data_AF-A0A4M3JLF9-F1
#
_entry.id   AF-A0A4M3JLF9-F1
#
_cell.length_a   1.000
_cell.length_b   1.000
_cell.length_c   1.000
_cell.angle_alpha   90.00
_cell.angle_beta   90.00
_cell.angle_gamma   90.00
#
_symmetry.space_group_name_H-M   'P 1'
#
loop_
_entity.id
_entity.type
_entity.pdbx_description
1 polymer ?
#
loop_
_entity_poly.entity_id
_entity_poly.type
_entity_poly.pdbx_seq_one_letter_code
_entity_poly.pdbx_strand_id
1 'polypeptide(L)'
;MLSKEDYIEEIGLIEKQNYVEAELYPIIADIIKPTLKDSLSKRYVFGRRKSNMGQIYYGLSNFPDIVILDKTYENKSRKSIKIKEWKKLRGCVEVKNLNHRLITEEEIKSTLSNSFEHLTREMGQLIGDILWYKKVIYTNGIQWRFLSLDDNNEMNHKILKVVNNRIKLEDGKNTFDWWNQIKDLSFNYTDICLSKDCRQEWNEFVKRVKETEW
;
A
#
# COMPACT_ATOMS: atom_id res chain seq x y z
N MET A 1 -0.19 12.34 -17.84
CA MET A 1 0.90 11.94 -16.94
C MET A 1 1.84 13.13 -16.89
N LEU A 2 2.31 13.52 -15.70
CA LEU A 2 3.27 14.62 -15.54
C LEU A 2 4.47 14.47 -16.48
N SER A 3 5.04 15.58 -16.95
CA SER A 3 6.30 15.55 -17.68
C SER A 3 7.46 15.28 -16.71
N LYS A 4 8.65 14.97 -17.24
CA LYS A 4 9.85 14.77 -16.42
C LYS A 4 10.22 16.06 -15.70
N GLU A 5 10.16 17.17 -16.44
CA GLU A 5 10.54 18.50 -16.02
C GLU A 5 9.64 18.95 -14.87
N ASP A 6 8.32 18.85 -15.04
CA ASP A 6 7.35 19.21 -13.99
C ASP A 6 7.56 18.34 -12.73
N TYR A 7 7.83 17.04 -12.89
CA TYR A 7 8.05 16.16 -11.74
C TYR A 7 9.30 16.54 -10.95
N ILE A 8 10.41 16.82 -11.64
CA ILE A 8 11.67 17.23 -10.99
C ILE A 8 11.50 18.59 -10.31
N GLU A 9 10.80 19.52 -10.95
CA GLU A 9 10.49 20.82 -10.39
C GLU A 9 9.67 20.68 -9.10
N GLU A 10 8.55 19.97 -9.13
CA GLU A 10 7.68 19.75 -7.97
C GLU A 10 8.42 19.05 -6.81
N ILE A 11 9.23 18.02 -7.09
CA ILE A 11 10.08 17.38 -6.06
C ILE A 11 11.01 18.40 -5.41
N GLY A 12 11.63 19.28 -6.21
CA GLY A 12 12.49 20.35 -5.70
C GLY A 12 11.75 21.44 -4.93
N LEU A 13 10.49 21.72 -5.29
CA LEU A 13 9.64 22.67 -4.57
C LEU A 13 9.19 22.09 -3.22
N ILE A 14 8.77 20.83 -3.17
CA ILE A 14 8.42 20.13 -1.92
C ILE A 14 9.59 20.19 -0.94
N GLU A 15 10.81 19.88 -1.41
CA GLU A 15 12.01 19.91 -0.58
C GLU A 15 12.31 21.30 0.01
N LYS A 16 12.04 22.36 -0.75
CA LYS A 16 12.38 23.74 -0.36
C LYS A 16 11.26 24.47 0.39
N GLN A 17 10.00 24.18 0.08
CA GLN A 17 8.86 24.98 0.51
C GLN A 17 8.02 24.28 1.59
N ASN A 18 7.81 22.97 1.48
CA ASN A 18 6.95 22.22 2.40
C ASN A 18 7.33 20.74 2.43
N TYR A 19 8.39 20.40 3.17
CA TYR A 19 8.93 19.04 3.23
C TYR A 19 8.05 18.12 4.10
N VAL A 20 6.92 17.70 3.53
CA VAL A 20 5.98 16.76 4.16
C VAL A 20 5.50 15.73 3.15
N GLU A 21 5.33 14.49 3.62
CA GLU A 21 4.90 13.34 2.81
C GLU A 21 3.66 13.61 1.96
N ALA A 22 2.70 14.36 2.51
CA ALA A 22 1.42 14.60 1.87
C ALA A 22 1.50 15.39 0.56
N GLU A 23 2.56 16.17 0.37
CA GLU A 23 2.77 16.90 -0.89
C GLU A 23 3.15 15.94 -2.03
N LEU A 24 3.67 14.75 -1.73
CA LEU A 24 3.98 13.74 -2.75
C LEU A 24 2.71 13.08 -3.31
N TYR A 25 1.61 13.07 -2.55
CA TYR A 25 0.43 12.27 -2.94
C TYR A 25 -0.19 12.69 -4.29
N PRO A 26 -0.41 13.99 -4.60
CA PRO A 26 -0.98 14.40 -5.87
C PRO A 26 -0.09 14.05 -7.06
N ILE A 27 1.23 14.30 -6.97
CA ILE A 27 2.17 14.00 -8.05
C ILE A 27 2.27 12.50 -8.30
N ILE A 28 2.34 11.69 -7.24
CA ILE A 28 2.33 10.22 -7.33
C ILE A 28 1.03 9.73 -7.96
N ALA A 29 -0.10 10.28 -7.54
CA ALA A 29 -1.41 9.93 -8.06
C ALA A 29 -1.55 10.24 -9.56
N ASP A 30 -0.87 11.26 -10.07
CA ASP A 30 -0.86 11.62 -11.49
C ASP A 30 0.07 10.74 -12.33
N ILE A 31 1.17 10.26 -11.75
CA ILE A 31 2.05 9.26 -12.37
C ILE A 31 1.32 7.93 -12.57
N ILE A 32 0.60 7.46 -11.55
CA ILE A 32 -0.11 6.17 -11.64
C ILE A 32 -1.44 6.28 -12.40
N LYS A 33 -1.98 7.48 -12.62
CA LYS A 33 -3.30 7.69 -13.26
C LYS A 33 -3.49 6.90 -14.57
N PRO A 34 -2.50 6.81 -15.48
CA PRO A 34 -2.63 6.05 -16.72
C PRO A 34 -2.74 4.53 -16.52
N THR A 35 -2.31 4.00 -15.37
CA THR A 35 -2.40 2.56 -15.03
C THR A 35 -3.82 2.17 -14.59
N LEU A 36 -4.66 3.17 -14.25
CA LEU A 36 -6.02 2.97 -13.81
C LEU A 36 -6.92 2.80 -15.04
N LYS A 37 -6.99 1.57 -15.55
CA LYS A 37 -7.90 1.13 -16.62
C LYS A 37 -9.34 1.62 -16.33
N ASP A 38 -10.22 1.64 -17.34
CA ASP A 38 -11.58 2.17 -17.22
C ASP A 38 -12.46 1.52 -16.14
N SER A 39 -12.06 0.38 -15.59
CA SER A 39 -12.73 -0.30 -14.47
C SER A 39 -12.23 0.11 -13.08
N LEU A 40 -11.19 0.94 -12.97
CA LEU A 40 -10.51 1.26 -11.72
C LEU A 40 -10.64 2.72 -11.31
N SER A 41 -10.49 2.98 -10.01
CA SER A 41 -10.46 4.31 -9.43
C SER A 41 -9.48 4.39 -8.27
N LYS A 42 -9.01 5.60 -7.95
CA LYS A 42 -8.17 5.87 -6.78
C LYS A 42 -8.92 6.69 -5.73
N ARG A 43 -8.62 6.49 -4.45
CA ARG A 43 -9.11 7.32 -3.34
C ARG A 43 -7.98 7.59 -2.35
N TYR A 44 -7.80 8.85 -2.00
CA TYR A 44 -6.95 9.22 -0.88
C TYR A 44 -7.61 8.76 0.43
N VAL A 45 -6.88 7.99 1.22
CA VAL A 45 -7.36 7.50 2.52
C VAL A 45 -6.39 7.80 3.67
N PHE A 46 -5.28 8.50 3.37
CA PHE A 46 -4.48 9.17 4.40
C PHE A 46 -5.38 10.03 5.29
N GLY A 47 -5.20 9.95 6.61
CA GLY A 47 -6.02 10.69 7.58
C GLY A 47 -7.41 10.09 7.88
N ARG A 48 -7.81 8.96 7.28
CA ARG A 48 -9.02 8.25 7.72
C ARG A 48 -8.88 7.75 9.16
N ARG A 49 -10.04 7.56 9.81
CA ARG A 49 -10.16 7.00 11.16
C ARG A 49 -10.76 5.61 11.12
N LYS A 50 -10.32 4.75 12.05
CA LYS A 50 -10.93 3.43 12.32
C LYS A 50 -12.41 3.64 12.66
N SER A 51 -13.28 3.30 11.72
CA SER A 51 -14.73 3.47 11.82
C SER A 51 -15.41 2.40 10.98
N ASN A 52 -16.70 2.13 11.17
CA ASN A 52 -17.40 1.12 10.37
C ASN A 52 -17.35 1.40 8.84
N MET A 53 -17.17 2.66 8.44
CA MET A 53 -16.95 3.07 7.05
C MET A 53 -15.47 3.00 6.61
N GLY A 54 -14.55 2.91 7.57
CA GLY A 54 -13.10 2.95 7.36
C GLY A 54 -12.41 1.61 7.47
N GLN A 55 -12.95 0.63 8.21
CA GLN A 55 -12.21 -0.61 8.56
C GLN A 55 -11.67 -1.36 7.33
N ILE A 56 -12.38 -1.32 6.20
CA ILE A 56 -11.96 -1.93 4.94
C ILE A 56 -10.69 -1.29 4.36
N TYR A 57 -10.47 -0.01 4.59
CA TYR A 57 -9.24 0.69 4.20
C TYR A 57 -8.16 0.68 5.28
N TYR A 58 -8.45 0.19 6.49
CA TYR A 58 -7.41 0.00 7.51
C TYR A 58 -6.76 -1.38 7.37
N GLY A 59 -7.51 -2.37 6.87
CA GLY A 59 -6.99 -3.73 6.70
C GLY A 59 -6.46 -4.33 8.00
N LEU A 60 -5.18 -4.73 7.97
CA LEU A 60 -4.46 -5.33 9.09
C LEU A 60 -3.81 -4.28 10.01
N SER A 61 -3.04 -3.34 9.43
CA SER A 61 -2.04 -2.55 10.16
C SER A 61 -2.27 -1.04 10.15
N ASN A 62 -2.70 -0.45 9.04
CA ASN A 62 -2.78 1.00 8.80
C ASN A 62 -3.72 1.33 7.64
N PHE A 63 -4.09 2.61 7.56
CA PHE A 63 -4.55 3.18 6.30
C PHE A 63 -3.31 3.48 5.44
N PRO A 64 -3.25 3.03 4.17
CA PRO A 64 -2.26 3.51 3.23
C PRO A 64 -2.63 4.92 2.76
N ASP A 65 -1.80 5.55 1.94
CA ASP A 65 -2.08 6.92 1.49
C ASP A 65 -3.17 6.96 0.42
N ILE A 66 -3.08 6.05 -0.55
CA ILE A 66 -4.01 5.93 -1.67
C ILE A 66 -4.44 4.47 -1.81
N VAL A 67 -5.73 4.24 -2.04
CA VAL A 67 -6.25 2.91 -2.39
C VAL A 67 -6.74 2.89 -3.84
N ILE A 68 -6.54 1.76 -4.50
CA ILE A 68 -7.07 1.46 -5.83
C ILE A 68 -8.27 0.55 -5.67
N LEU A 69 -9.37 0.92 -6.33
CA LEU A 69 -10.68 0.30 -6.19
C LEU A 69 -11.24 -0.06 -7.56
N ASP A 70 -11.94 -1.19 -7.61
CA ASP A 70 -12.91 -1.44 -8.67
C ASP A 70 -13.99 -0.33 -8.65
N LYS A 71 -14.36 0.23 -9.81
CA LYS A 71 -15.35 1.32 -9.89
C LYS A 71 -16.73 0.94 -9.37
N THR A 72 -17.05 -0.35 -9.32
CA THR A 72 -18.29 -0.86 -8.71
C THR A 72 -18.23 -0.97 -7.19
N TYR A 73 -17.11 -0.56 -6.58
CA TYR A 73 -16.98 -0.52 -5.13
C TYR A 73 -17.91 0.53 -4.52
N GLU A 74 -18.70 0.11 -3.53
CA GLU A 74 -19.55 0.98 -2.74
C GLU A 74 -19.11 0.99 -1.28
N ASN A 75 -18.84 2.18 -0.77
CA ASN A 75 -18.55 2.36 0.64
C ASN A 75 -19.84 2.28 1.46
N LYS A 76 -19.84 1.44 2.49
CA LYS A 76 -20.95 1.32 3.43
C LYS A 76 -20.43 0.88 4.80
N SER A 77 -21.22 1.18 5.82
CA SER A 77 -20.91 0.90 7.21
C SER A 77 -20.93 -0.61 7.43
N ARG A 78 -19.85 -1.16 8.00
CA ARG A 78 -19.70 -2.59 8.24
C ARG A 78 -19.01 -2.85 9.58
N LYS A 79 -19.50 -3.87 10.31
CA LYS A 79 -18.82 -4.46 11.48
C LYS A 79 -18.02 -5.72 11.12
N SER A 80 -18.08 -6.14 9.85
CA SER A 80 -17.32 -7.26 9.30
C SER A 80 -17.20 -7.11 7.78
N ILE A 81 -16.11 -7.55 7.20
CA ILE A 81 -15.80 -7.48 5.77
C ILE A 81 -16.05 -8.86 5.15
N LYS A 82 -16.74 -8.88 4.00
CA LYS A 82 -16.91 -10.10 3.19
C LYS A 82 -15.85 -10.18 2.10
N ILE A 83 -15.45 -11.40 1.74
CA ILE A 83 -14.43 -11.64 0.69
C ILE A 83 -14.75 -10.92 -0.62
N LYS A 84 -16.02 -10.95 -1.07
CA LYS A 84 -16.46 -10.27 -2.30
C LYS A 84 -16.29 -8.75 -2.28
N GLU A 85 -16.29 -8.16 -1.09
CA GLU A 85 -16.11 -6.71 -0.92
C GLU A 85 -14.63 -6.38 -0.83
N TRP A 86 -13.86 -7.24 -0.15
CA TRP A 86 -12.41 -7.11 -0.09
C TRP A 86 -11.77 -7.26 -1.47
N LYS A 87 -12.23 -8.19 -2.33
CA LYS A 87 -11.75 -8.33 -3.72
C LYS A 87 -11.99 -7.12 -4.63
N LYS A 88 -12.78 -6.13 -4.17
CA LYS A 88 -12.94 -4.84 -4.88
C LYS A 88 -11.86 -3.81 -4.49
N LEU A 89 -11.07 -4.07 -3.45
CA LEU A 89 -9.79 -3.40 -3.23
C LEU A 89 -8.77 -4.07 -4.15
N ARG A 90 -8.19 -3.27 -5.05
CA ARG A 90 -7.33 -3.75 -6.14
C ARG A 90 -5.85 -3.45 -5.89
N GLY A 91 -5.55 -2.63 -4.90
CA GLY A 91 -4.20 -2.32 -4.47
C GLY A 91 -4.16 -1.06 -3.62
N CYS A 92 -2.95 -0.64 -3.27
CA CYS A 92 -2.69 0.65 -2.64
C CYS A 92 -1.38 1.27 -3.13
N VAL A 93 -1.20 2.52 -2.74
CA VAL A 93 0.06 3.23 -2.80
C VAL A 93 0.40 3.66 -1.38
N GLU A 94 1.56 3.23 -0.91
CA GLU A 94 2.17 3.63 0.35
C GLU A 94 3.37 4.50 0.04
N VAL A 95 3.32 5.73 0.52
CA VAL A 95 4.29 6.79 0.26
C VAL A 95 5.08 7.05 1.53
N LYS A 96 6.34 7.42 1.36
CA LYS A 96 7.22 7.89 2.42
C LYS A 96 7.71 9.29 2.09
N ASN A 97 8.11 10.03 3.12
CA ASN A 97 8.77 11.33 2.94
C ASN A 97 9.89 11.25 1.89
N LEU A 98 10.09 12.34 1.16
CA LEU A 98 11.17 12.45 0.20
C LEU A 98 12.51 12.08 0.85
N ASN A 99 13.39 11.34 0.16
CA ASN A 99 14.66 10.83 0.70
C ASN A 99 14.58 9.83 1.87
N HIS A 100 13.38 9.46 2.34
CA HIS A 100 13.22 8.39 3.32
C HIS A 100 13.71 7.06 2.75
N ARG A 101 14.53 6.31 3.50
CA ARG A 101 15.04 5.01 3.04
C ARG A 101 13.91 3.99 3.02
N LEU A 102 13.60 3.47 1.84
CA LEU A 102 12.63 2.37 1.72
C LEU A 102 13.22 1.07 2.29
N ILE A 103 12.38 0.32 3.00
CA ILE A 103 12.67 -1.05 3.46
C ILE A 103 12.98 -1.94 2.27
N THR A 104 14.16 -2.57 2.20
CA THR A 104 14.59 -3.36 1.03
C THR A 104 13.91 -4.74 0.95
N GLU A 105 14.02 -5.40 -0.20
CA GLU A 105 13.51 -6.77 -0.37
C GLU A 105 14.22 -7.74 0.59
N GLU A 106 15.52 -7.57 0.82
CA GLU A 106 16.29 -8.40 1.75
C GLU A 106 15.81 -8.23 3.20
N GLU A 107 15.47 -7.02 3.62
CA GLU A 107 14.93 -6.75 4.96
C GLU A 107 13.55 -7.40 5.13
N ILE A 108 12.69 -7.37 4.10
CA ILE A 108 11.40 -8.06 4.12
C ILE A 108 11.65 -9.58 4.22
N LYS A 109 12.46 -10.16 3.34
CA LYS A 109 12.78 -11.60 3.34
C LYS A 109 13.33 -12.05 4.69
N SER A 110 14.25 -11.29 5.28
CA SER A 110 14.81 -11.58 6.61
C SER A 110 13.74 -11.54 7.71
N THR A 111 12.81 -10.59 7.63
CA THR A 111 11.69 -10.51 8.59
C THR A 111 10.78 -11.73 8.46
N LEU A 112 10.43 -12.12 7.23
CA LEU A 112 9.59 -13.28 6.97
C LEU A 112 10.26 -14.59 7.42
N SER A 113 11.57 -14.74 7.21
CA SER A 113 12.30 -15.96 7.57
C SER A 113 12.47 -16.15 9.07
N ASN A 114 12.55 -15.07 9.83
CA ASN A 114 12.76 -15.11 11.28
C ASN A 114 11.46 -15.08 12.08
N SER A 115 10.34 -15.54 11.49
CA SER A 115 9.00 -15.50 12.10
C SER A 115 8.71 -14.15 12.77
N PHE A 116 9.20 -13.08 12.14
CA PHE A 116 9.06 -11.68 12.47
C PHE A 116 9.32 -11.33 13.96
N GLU A 117 10.31 -12.00 14.57
CA GLU A 117 10.75 -11.74 15.96
C GLU A 117 11.13 -10.26 16.25
N HIS A 118 11.43 -9.48 15.21
CA HIS A 118 11.79 -8.06 15.31
C HIS A 118 10.98 -7.16 14.35
N LEU A 119 9.66 -7.33 14.36
CA LEU A 119 8.78 -6.53 13.50
C LEU A 119 8.74 -5.05 13.95
N THR A 120 9.42 -4.18 13.20
CA THR A 120 9.27 -2.73 13.38
C THR A 120 7.87 -2.29 12.93
N ARG A 121 7.41 -1.14 13.43
CA ARG A 121 6.10 -0.58 13.04
C ARG A 121 6.00 -0.40 11.52
N GLU A 122 7.04 0.13 10.89
CA GLU A 122 7.06 0.40 9.44
C GLU A 122 7.06 -0.89 8.62
N MET A 123 7.84 -1.90 9.03
CA MET A 123 7.83 -3.22 8.40
C MET A 123 6.45 -3.88 8.55
N GLY A 124 5.84 -3.78 9.74
CA GLY A 124 4.48 -4.28 9.98
C GLY A 124 3.43 -3.59 9.11
N GLN A 125 3.57 -2.28 8.86
CA GLN A 125 2.71 -1.55 7.92
C GLN A 125 2.86 -2.09 6.50
N LEU A 126 4.09 -2.16 5.98
CA LEU A 126 4.35 -2.64 4.62
C LEU A 126 3.87 -4.09 4.41
N ILE A 127 4.14 -4.99 5.36
CA ILE A 127 3.67 -6.38 5.25
C ILE A 127 2.14 -6.46 5.35
N GLY A 128 1.53 -5.67 6.25
CA GLY A 128 0.08 -5.58 6.34
C GLY A 128 -0.55 -5.08 5.04
N ASP A 129 0.09 -4.12 4.38
CA ASP A 129 -0.33 -3.60 3.07
C ASP A 129 -0.21 -4.66 1.97
N ILE A 130 0.91 -5.38 1.89
CA ILE A 130 1.09 -6.49 0.93
C ILE A 130 0.01 -7.55 1.13
N LEU A 131 -0.25 -7.95 2.38
CA LEU A 131 -1.21 -9.00 2.69
C LEU A 131 -2.65 -8.57 2.44
N TRP A 132 -3.01 -7.33 2.74
CA TRP A 132 -4.37 -6.82 2.62
C TRP A 132 -4.68 -6.30 1.21
N TYR A 133 -3.82 -5.49 0.62
CA TYR A 133 -4.07 -4.87 -0.68
C TYR A 133 -3.56 -5.70 -1.85
N LYS A 134 -2.69 -6.69 -1.61
CA LYS A 134 -2.10 -7.60 -2.59
C LYS A 134 -1.16 -6.95 -3.58
N LYS A 135 -1.39 -5.69 -3.95
CA LYS A 135 -0.60 -4.93 -4.91
C LYS A 135 -0.32 -3.57 -4.31
N VAL A 136 0.96 -3.27 -4.13
CA VAL A 136 1.43 -2.09 -3.40
C VAL A 136 2.46 -1.39 -4.26
N ILE A 137 2.19 -0.13 -4.63
CA ILE A 137 3.27 0.76 -5.01
C ILE A 137 3.88 1.32 -3.72
N TYR A 138 5.17 1.09 -3.51
CA TYR A 138 5.92 1.59 -2.38
C TYR A 138 6.97 2.60 -2.86
N THR A 139 6.90 3.84 -2.39
CA THR A 139 7.71 4.93 -2.95
C THR A 139 8.02 6.04 -1.95
N ASN A 140 9.13 6.74 -2.15
CA ASN A 140 9.46 7.99 -1.48
C ASN A 140 9.50 9.19 -2.46
N GLY A 141 8.89 9.07 -3.63
CA GLY A 141 8.95 10.07 -4.70
C GLY A 141 10.24 10.05 -5.54
N ILE A 142 11.25 9.24 -5.20
CA ILE A 142 12.46 9.07 -6.02
C ILE A 142 12.63 7.60 -6.42
N GLN A 143 12.56 6.73 -5.41
CA GLN A 143 12.55 5.28 -5.56
C GLN A 143 11.12 4.79 -5.67
N TRP A 144 10.90 3.83 -6.56
CA TRP A 144 9.58 3.27 -6.82
C TRP A 144 9.67 1.76 -6.95
N ARG A 145 8.86 1.06 -6.17
CA ARG A 145 8.72 -0.40 -6.22
C ARG A 145 7.26 -0.79 -6.35
N PHE A 146 7.03 -1.93 -6.99
CA PHE A 146 5.73 -2.57 -7.07
C PHE A 146 5.84 -3.95 -6.43
N LEU A 147 5.17 -4.12 -5.30
CA LEU A 147 5.10 -5.38 -4.58
C LEU A 147 3.77 -6.04 -4.88
N SER A 148 3.78 -7.31 -5.29
CA SER A 148 2.58 -8.06 -5.63
C SER A 148 2.55 -9.44 -4.99
N LEU A 149 1.43 -9.76 -4.37
CA LEU A 149 1.11 -11.04 -3.76
C LEU A 149 0.05 -11.76 -4.59
N ASP A 150 0.32 -13.01 -4.95
CA ASP A 150 -0.61 -13.81 -5.75
C ASP A 150 -1.92 -14.10 -5.00
N ASP A 151 -3.02 -14.20 -5.76
CA ASP A 151 -4.33 -14.49 -5.18
C ASP A 151 -4.39 -15.96 -4.72
N ASN A 152 -4.41 -16.18 -3.41
CA ASN A 152 -4.56 -17.50 -2.81
C ASN A 152 -5.79 -17.53 -1.90
N ASN A 153 -6.77 -18.37 -2.25
CA ASN A 153 -8.04 -18.43 -1.54
C ASN A 153 -7.90 -18.81 -0.06
N GLU A 154 -7.06 -19.79 0.29
CA GLU A 154 -6.90 -20.22 1.68
C GLU A 154 -6.29 -19.09 2.53
N MET A 155 -5.19 -18.51 2.05
CA MET A 155 -4.54 -17.37 2.69
C MET A 155 -5.51 -16.19 2.84
N ASN A 156 -6.30 -15.91 1.82
CA ASN A 156 -7.31 -14.84 1.88
C ASN A 156 -8.34 -15.08 2.98
N HIS A 157 -8.85 -16.30 3.13
CA HIS A 157 -9.79 -16.59 4.22
C HIS A 157 -9.13 -16.41 5.59
N LYS A 158 -7.85 -16.79 5.74
CA LYS A 158 -7.08 -16.57 6.98
C LYS A 158 -6.91 -15.08 7.28
N ILE A 159 -6.42 -14.28 6.33
CA ILE A 159 -6.23 -12.84 6.48
C ILE A 159 -7.57 -12.14 6.80
N LEU A 160 -8.63 -12.47 6.05
CA LEU A 160 -9.95 -11.89 6.28
C LEU A 160 -10.51 -12.23 7.66
N LYS A 161 -10.27 -13.46 8.16
CA LYS A 161 -10.63 -13.85 9.52
C LYS A 161 -9.88 -13.00 10.56
N VAL A 162 -8.58 -12.78 10.37
CA VAL A 162 -7.77 -11.94 11.27
C VAL A 162 -8.25 -10.50 11.28
N VAL A 163 -8.52 -9.90 10.12
CA VAL A 163 -9.07 -8.53 10.06
C VAL A 163 -10.46 -8.44 10.69
N ASN A 164 -11.34 -9.43 10.49
CA ASN A 164 -12.65 -9.43 11.15
C ASN A 164 -12.55 -9.61 12.67
N ASN A 165 -11.61 -10.42 13.16
CA ASN A 165 -11.31 -10.52 14.58
C ASN A 165 -10.80 -9.17 15.13
N ARG A 166 -9.89 -8.50 14.42
CA ARG A 166 -9.44 -7.13 14.74
C ARG A 166 -10.62 -6.18 14.87
N ILE A 167 -11.51 -6.12 13.88
CA ILE A 167 -12.68 -5.23 13.90
C ILE A 167 -13.59 -5.48 15.11
N LYS A 168 -13.71 -6.75 15.54
CA LYS A 168 -14.55 -7.14 16.69
C LYS A 168 -13.89 -6.84 18.03
N LEU A 169 -12.57 -7.00 18.13
CA LEU A 169 -11.83 -7.04 19.39
C LEU A 169 -11.05 -5.74 19.68
N GLU A 170 -10.66 -4.97 18.65
CA GLU A 170 -10.10 -3.65 18.87
C GLU A 170 -11.18 -2.70 19.37
N ASP A 171 -10.93 -2.12 20.53
CA ASP A 171 -11.60 -0.93 21.01
C ASP A 171 -10.58 0.19 21.19
N GLY A 172 -11.02 1.39 21.55
CA GLY A 172 -10.11 2.53 21.73
C GLY A 172 -9.03 2.35 22.81
N LYS A 173 -9.02 1.23 23.54
CA LYS A 173 -8.07 0.92 24.63
C LYS A 173 -7.18 -0.28 24.31
N ASN A 174 -7.68 -1.25 23.53
CA ASN A 174 -6.99 -2.49 23.19
C ASN A 174 -6.50 -2.51 21.75
N THR A 175 -5.19 -2.61 21.56
CA THR A 175 -4.58 -2.86 20.25
C THR A 175 -4.61 -4.35 19.95
N PHE A 176 -5.14 -4.73 18.79
CA PHE A 176 -5.18 -6.13 18.39
C PHE A 176 -3.86 -6.52 17.73
N ASP A 177 -3.22 -7.53 18.31
CA ASP A 177 -2.00 -8.10 17.78
C ASP A 177 -2.31 -9.05 16.61
N TRP A 178 -2.53 -8.46 15.44
CA TRP A 178 -2.77 -9.20 14.21
C TRP A 178 -1.55 -10.02 13.79
N TRP A 179 -0.35 -9.60 14.22
CA TRP A 179 0.89 -10.23 13.84
C TRP A 179 0.96 -11.66 14.36
N ASN A 180 0.76 -11.84 15.67
CA ASN A 180 0.74 -13.17 16.29
C ASN A 180 -0.30 -14.13 15.69
N GLN A 181 -1.35 -13.61 15.06
CA GLN A 181 -2.39 -14.42 14.41
C GLN A 181 -1.98 -14.96 13.03
N ILE A 182 -0.95 -14.39 12.42
CA ILE A 182 -0.47 -14.78 11.09
C ILE A 182 0.99 -15.18 11.07
N LYS A 183 1.63 -15.40 12.22
CA LYS A 183 3.07 -15.62 12.28
C LYS A 183 3.59 -16.84 11.55
N ASP A 184 2.74 -17.85 11.44
CA ASP A 184 3.03 -19.09 10.72
C ASP A 184 2.52 -19.04 9.28
N LEU A 185 2.08 -17.87 8.78
CA LEU A 185 1.66 -17.72 7.39
C LEU A 185 2.88 -17.58 6.49
N SER A 186 3.15 -18.63 5.70
CA SER A 186 4.09 -18.54 4.59
C SER A 186 3.39 -17.98 3.34
N PHE A 187 4.03 -17.02 2.70
CA PHE A 187 3.56 -16.43 1.44
C PHE A 187 4.74 -15.94 0.61
N ASN A 188 4.59 -16.05 -0.72
CA ASN A 188 5.55 -15.51 -1.68
C ASN A 188 4.97 -14.25 -2.30
N TYR A 189 5.80 -13.23 -2.46
CA TYR A 189 5.46 -12.02 -3.17
C TYR A 189 6.55 -11.72 -4.21
N THR A 190 6.20 -10.94 -5.23
CA THR A 190 7.15 -10.39 -6.19
C THR A 190 7.46 -8.94 -5.81
N ASP A 191 8.72 -8.55 -5.93
CA ASP A 191 9.20 -7.19 -5.71
C ASP A 191 9.85 -6.65 -6.98
N ILE A 192 9.16 -5.73 -7.65
CA ILE A 192 9.63 -5.15 -8.91
C ILE A 192 10.17 -3.75 -8.64
N CYS A 193 11.46 -3.56 -8.88
CA CYS A 193 12.07 -2.23 -8.90
C CYS A 193 11.61 -1.46 -10.16
N LEU A 194 10.67 -0.55 -10.00
CA LEU A 194 10.24 0.34 -11.10
C LEU A 194 11.33 1.38 -11.39
N SER A 195 11.95 1.94 -10.35
CA SER A 195 13.10 2.84 -10.50
C SER A 195 13.87 3.01 -9.17
N LYS A 196 15.19 3.15 -9.27
CA LYS A 196 16.05 3.54 -8.13
C LYS A 196 16.20 5.06 -8.01
N ASP A 197 16.05 5.78 -9.13
CA ASP A 197 15.93 7.23 -9.18
C ASP A 197 15.14 7.62 -10.44
N CYS A 198 13.84 7.87 -10.28
CA CYS A 198 12.94 8.13 -11.41
C CYS A 198 13.33 9.40 -12.18
N ARG A 199 14.05 10.33 -11.55
CA ARG A 199 14.50 11.58 -12.18
C ARG A 199 15.60 11.31 -13.22
N GLN A 200 16.39 10.26 -13.01
CA GLN A 200 17.44 9.84 -13.95
C GLN A 200 16.90 8.83 -14.96
N GLU A 201 16.00 7.96 -14.53
CA GLU A 201 15.50 6.81 -15.30
C GLU A 201 14.12 7.05 -15.95
N TRP A 202 13.70 8.30 -16.09
CA TRP A 202 12.31 8.70 -16.34
C TRP A 202 11.56 7.90 -17.41
N ASN A 203 12.13 7.75 -18.61
CA ASN A 203 11.44 7.07 -19.71
C ASN A 203 11.18 5.59 -19.40
N GLU A 204 12.17 4.92 -18.81
CA GLU A 204 12.07 3.51 -18.44
C GLU A 204 11.18 3.32 -17.20
N PHE A 205 11.29 4.23 -16.22
CA PHE A 205 10.39 4.30 -15.07
C PHE A 205 8.93 4.39 -15.50
N VAL A 206 8.60 5.34 -16.37
CA VAL A 206 7.25 5.55 -16.91
C VAL A 206 6.73 4.31 -17.63
N LYS A 207 7.58 3.66 -18.42
CA LYS A 207 7.23 2.43 -19.12
C LYS A 207 6.87 1.33 -18.12
N ARG A 208 7.72 1.08 -17.13
CA ARG A 208 7.49 0.07 -16.08
C ARG A 208 6.25 0.36 -15.25
N VAL A 209 6.00 1.62 -14.90
CA VAL A 209 4.76 2.02 -14.20
C VAL A 209 3.54 1.67 -15.04
N LYS A 210 3.53 1.96 -16.34
CA LYS A 210 2.40 1.64 -17.24
C LYS A 210 2.14 0.14 -17.40
N GLU A 211 3.17 -0.67 -17.21
CA GLU A 211 3.07 -2.14 -17.25
C GLU A 211 2.55 -2.73 -15.93
N THR A 212 2.41 -1.94 -14.86
CA THR A 212 1.82 -2.42 -13.60
C THR A 212 0.33 -2.76 -13.78
N GLU A 213 -0.06 -3.93 -13.27
CA GLU A 213 -1.44 -4.41 -13.34
C GLU A 213 -2.07 -4.50 -11.96
N TRP A 214 -3.13 -3.73 -11.72
CA TRP A 214 -3.95 -3.72 -10.50
C TRP A 214 -5.06 -4.78 -10.48
#